data_AF-A0A5R8Y5Y0-F1
#
_entry.id   AF-A0A5R8Y5Y0-F1
#
_cell.length_a   1.000
_cell.length_b   1.000
_cell.length_c   1.000
_cell.angle_alpha   90.00
_cell.angle_beta   90.00
_cell.angle_gamma   90.00
#
_symmetry.space_group_name_H-M   'P 1'
#
loop_
_entity.id
_entity.type
_entity.pdbx_description
1 polymer ?
#
loop_
_entity_poly.entity_id
_entity_poly.type
_entity_poly.pdbx_seq_one_letter_code
_entity_poly.pdbx_strand_id
1 'polypeptide(L)'
;MNREQHYLLKLSEECSEVAKECSKAILFGLDDFEPNQTLSNQEKIENELADLLSVMNELVNMGKLDKSKIFQASKRIKKAIKVDKYFQISCELGRTENK
;
A
#
# COMPACT_ATOMS: atom_id res chain seq x y z
N MET A 1 -16.48 -21.19 1.23
CA MET A 1 -16.01 -19.86 1.66
C MET A 1 -17.21 -18.99 1.94
N ASN A 2 -17.32 -18.40 3.13
CA ASN A 2 -18.38 -17.44 3.44
C ASN A 2 -17.98 -16.01 2.99
N ARG A 3 -18.90 -15.03 3.08
CA ARG A 3 -18.65 -13.65 2.63
C ARG A 3 -17.45 -13.03 3.36
N GLU A 4 -17.34 -13.20 4.67
CA GLU A 4 -16.20 -12.68 5.44
C GLU A 4 -14.86 -13.23 4.93
N GLN A 5 -14.76 -14.56 4.77
CA GLN A 5 -13.56 -15.22 4.26
C GLN A 5 -13.21 -14.75 2.84
N HIS A 6 -14.21 -14.52 1.98
CA HIS A 6 -14.01 -14.02 0.63
C HIS A 6 -13.38 -12.62 0.63
N TYR A 7 -13.90 -11.70 1.44
CA TYR A 7 -13.35 -10.34 1.52
C TYR A 7 -11.99 -10.29 2.22
N LEU A 8 -11.72 -11.18 3.17
CA LEU A 8 -10.39 -11.33 3.75
C LEU A 8 -9.37 -11.85 2.72
N LEU A 9 -9.77 -12.81 1.88
CA LEU A 9 -8.94 -13.30 0.79
C LEU A 9 -8.66 -12.17 -0.22
N LYS A 10 -9.71 -11.46 -0.67
CA LYS A 10 -9.56 -10.30 -1.56
C LYS A 10 -8.65 -9.24 -0.96
N LEU A 11 -8.80 -8.91 0.33
CA LEU A 11 -7.95 -7.91 1.00
C LEU A 11 -6.47 -8.30 0.93
N SER A 12 -6.18 -9.60 1.10
CA SER A 12 -4.82 -10.14 0.98
C SER A 12 -4.29 -10.08 -0.45
N GLU A 13 -5.15 -10.33 -1.45
CA GLU A 13 -4.79 -10.21 -2.87
C GLU A 13 -4.42 -8.76 -3.20
N GLU A 14 -5.28 -7.79 -2.89
CA GLU A 14 -5.01 -6.36 -3.18
C GLU A 14 -3.74 -5.86 -2.47
N CYS A 15 -3.46 -6.31 -1.25
CA CYS A 15 -2.20 -6.01 -0.57
C CYS A 15 -0.97 -6.52 -1.34
N SER A 16 -1.09 -7.71 -1.95
CA SER A 16 -0.02 -8.32 -2.74
C SER A 16 0.16 -7.61 -4.08
N GLU A 17 -0.92 -7.09 -4.66
CA GLU A 17 -0.90 -6.32 -5.91
C GLU A 17 -0.29 -4.94 -5.72
N VAL A 18 -0.63 -4.22 -4.63
CA VAL A 18 0.08 -3.00 -4.24
C VAL A 18 1.57 -3.25 -4.04
N ALA A 19 1.96 -4.36 -3.41
CA ALA A 19 3.36 -4.71 -3.21
C ALA A 19 4.09 -5.02 -4.53
N LYS A 20 3.43 -5.73 -5.44
CA LYS A 20 3.90 -6.04 -6.81
C LYS A 20 4.19 -4.75 -7.58
N GLU A 21 3.25 -3.81 -7.63
CA GLU A 21 3.41 -2.56 -8.39
C GLU A 21 4.42 -1.60 -7.72
N CYS A 22 4.46 -1.53 -6.38
CA CYS A 22 5.55 -0.83 -5.67
C CYS A 22 6.93 -1.38 -6.05
N SER A 23 7.06 -2.70 -6.17
CA SER A 23 8.33 -3.35 -6.53
C SER A 23 8.77 -3.00 -7.95
N LYS A 24 7.82 -2.90 -8.90
CA LYS A 24 8.10 -2.40 -10.26
C LYS A 24 8.54 -0.95 -10.23
N ALA A 25 7.85 -0.08 -9.49
CA ALA A 25 8.21 1.32 -9.36
C ALA A 25 9.61 1.52 -8.75
N ILE A 26 10.02 0.68 -7.80
CA ILE A 26 11.39 0.71 -7.24
C ILE A 26 12.44 0.37 -8.31
N LEU A 27 12.15 -0.57 -9.21
CA LEU A 27 13.09 -1.02 -10.23
C LEU A 27 13.18 -0.06 -11.43
N PHE A 28 12.03 0.47 -11.86
CA PHE A 28 11.92 1.19 -13.14
C PHE A 28 11.56 2.67 -13.00
N GLY A 29 11.12 3.10 -11.81
CA GLY A 29 10.61 4.45 -11.57
C GLY A 29 9.09 4.53 -11.62
N LEU A 30 8.54 5.58 -11.01
CA LEU A 30 7.09 5.82 -10.95
C LEU A 30 6.50 6.18 -12.33
N ASP A 31 7.25 6.95 -13.12
CA ASP A 31 6.84 7.44 -14.44
C ASP A 31 7.06 6.42 -15.57
N ASP A 32 7.56 5.22 -15.26
CA ASP A 32 7.83 4.18 -16.25
C ASP A 32 6.55 3.46 -16.70
N PHE A 33 6.55 3.05 -17.97
CA PHE A 33 5.45 2.35 -18.62
C PHE A 33 5.92 0.98 -19.11
N GLU A 34 5.24 -0.06 -18.66
CA GLU A 34 5.47 -1.42 -19.15
C GLU A 34 5.16 -1.52 -20.66
N PRO A 35 5.92 -2.29 -21.46
CA PRO A 35 5.67 -2.39 -22.89
C PRO A 35 4.22 -2.79 -23.20
N ASN A 36 3.58 -2.02 -24.08
CA ASN A 36 2.18 -2.18 -24.50
C ASN A 36 1.12 -1.87 -23.42
N GLN A 37 1.51 -1.26 -22.30
CA GLN A 37 0.57 -0.74 -21.31
C GLN A 37 0.41 0.77 -21.47
N THR A 38 -0.76 1.28 -21.11
CA THR A 38 -1.08 2.72 -21.18
C THR A 38 -0.95 3.42 -19.83
N LEU A 39 -0.75 2.66 -18.74
CA LEU A 39 -0.65 3.18 -17.39
C LEU A 39 0.79 3.14 -16.91
N SER A 40 1.20 4.23 -16.28
CA SER A 40 2.45 4.33 -15.52
C SER A 40 2.41 3.44 -14.28
N ASN A 41 3.59 3.14 -13.72
CA ASN A 41 3.67 2.42 -12.45
C ASN A 41 2.95 3.18 -11.31
N GLN A 42 3.00 4.52 -11.33
CA GLN A 42 2.23 5.34 -10.39
C GLN A 42 0.72 5.09 -10.52
N GLU A 43 0.15 5.20 -11.72
CA GLU A 43 -1.29 5.02 -11.94
C GLU A 43 -1.73 3.59 -11.57
N LYS A 44 -0.88 2.58 -11.82
CA LYS A 44 -1.14 1.21 -11.37
C LYS A 44 -1.22 1.12 -9.85
N ILE A 45 -0.26 1.71 -9.12
CA ILE A 45 -0.29 1.74 -7.64
C ILE A 45 -1.56 2.44 -7.14
N GLU A 46 -1.96 3.55 -7.75
CA GLU A 46 -3.18 4.28 -7.38
C GLU A 46 -4.44 3.43 -7.56
N ASN A 47 -4.54 2.68 -8.65
CA ASN A 47 -5.65 1.76 -8.91
C ASN A 47 -5.71 0.64 -7.86
N GLU A 48 -4.58 -0.04 -7.60
CA GLU A 48 -4.51 -1.14 -6.62
C GLU A 48 -4.81 -0.64 -5.19
N LEU A 49 -4.42 0.60 -4.85
CA LEU A 49 -4.80 1.23 -3.59
C LEU A 49 -6.31 1.53 -3.52
N ALA A 50 -6.93 1.94 -4.63
CA ALA A 50 -8.38 2.17 -4.68
C ALA A 50 -9.16 0.85 -4.48
N ASP A 51 -8.69 -0.25 -5.08
CA ASP A 51 -9.27 -1.58 -4.92
C ASP A 51 -9.09 -2.08 -3.48
N LEU A 52 -7.90 -1.95 -2.91
CA LEU A 52 -7.63 -2.26 -1.50
C LEU A 52 -8.57 -1.51 -0.54
N LEU A 53 -8.75 -0.20 -0.75
CA LEU A 53 -9.64 0.62 0.08
C LEU A 53 -11.11 0.21 -0.08
N SER A 54 -11.52 -0.18 -1.28
CA SER A 54 -12.88 -0.66 -1.56
C SER A 54 -13.18 -1.96 -0.81
N VAL A 55 -12.25 -2.92 -0.84
CA VAL A 55 -12.37 -4.19 -0.09
C VAL A 55 -12.35 -3.96 1.42
N MET A 56 -11.48 -3.05 1.91
CA MET A 56 -11.44 -2.66 3.32
C MET A 56 -12.77 -2.05 3.77
N ASN A 57 -13.38 -1.18 2.95
CA ASN A 57 -14.67 -0.56 3.27
C ASN A 57 -15.78 -1.60 3.40
N GLU A 58 -15.79 -2.64 2.58
CA GLU A 58 -16.78 -3.72 2.72
C GLU A 58 -16.64 -4.48 4.05
N LEU A 59 -15.40 -4.73 4.50
CA LEU A 59 -15.15 -5.34 5.81
C LEU A 59 -15.57 -4.42 6.98
N VAL A 60 -15.44 -3.10 6.82
CA VAL A 60 -15.96 -2.11 7.77
C VAL A 60 -17.49 -2.13 7.78
N ASN A 61 -18.14 -2.13 6.62
CA ASN A 61 -19.59 -2.16 6.47
C ASN A 61 -20.19 -3.45 7.08
N MET A 62 -19.45 -4.57 7.04
CA MET A 62 -19.81 -5.82 7.71
C MET A 62 -19.55 -5.83 9.23
N GLY A 63 -19.02 -4.74 9.80
CA GLY A 63 -18.65 -4.64 11.21
C GLY A 63 -17.46 -5.50 11.61
N LYS A 64 -16.67 -5.99 10.65
CA LYS A 64 -15.48 -6.83 10.89
C LYS A 64 -14.23 -6.00 11.16
N LEU A 65 -14.18 -4.79 10.61
CA LEU A 65 -13.13 -3.81 10.86
C LEU A 65 -13.71 -2.50 11.39
N ASP A 66 -12.90 -1.82 12.20
CA ASP A 66 -13.29 -0.55 12.83
C ASP A 66 -12.57 0.61 12.13
N LYS A 67 -13.36 1.40 11.39
CA LYS A 67 -12.87 2.58 10.66
C LYS A 67 -12.16 3.58 11.59
N SER A 68 -12.64 3.77 12.82
CA SER A 68 -12.04 4.73 13.75
C SER A 68 -10.63 4.30 14.17
N LYS A 69 -10.39 2.99 14.33
CA LYS A 69 -9.08 2.43 14.66
C LYS A 69 -8.13 2.47 13.46
N ILE A 70 -8.65 2.23 12.25
CA ILE A 70 -7.86 2.28 11.01
C ILE A 70 -7.35 3.70 10.77
N PHE A 71 -8.25 4.69 10.85
CA PHE A 71 -7.92 6.10 10.55
C PHE A 71 -7.44 6.89 11.77
N GLN A 72 -7.12 6.22 12.88
CA GLN A 72 -6.63 6.88 14.09
C GLN A 72 -5.34 7.68 13.80
N ALA A 73 -5.45 9.01 13.83
CA ALA A 73 -4.38 9.92 13.45
C ALA A 73 -3.09 9.70 14.24
N SER A 74 -3.19 9.51 15.56
CA SER A 74 -2.02 9.32 16.42
C SER A 74 -1.20 8.07 16.05
N LYS A 75 -1.86 6.97 15.67
CA LYS A 75 -1.20 5.74 15.20
C LYS A 75 -0.49 5.97 13.87
N ARG A 76 -1.13 6.68 12.93
CA ARG A 76 -0.58 6.98 11.61
C ARG A 76 0.63 7.92 11.69
N ILE A 77 0.54 8.98 12.48
CA ILE A 77 1.65 9.93 12.73
C ILE A 77 2.85 9.20 13.34
N LYS A 78 2.62 8.38 14.38
CA LYS A 78 3.69 7.58 15.00
C LYS A 78 4.37 6.64 13.99
N LYS A 79 3.60 6.03 13.08
CA LYS A 79 4.14 5.17 12.03
C LYS A 79 4.99 5.97 11.02
N ALA A 80 4.52 7.14 10.58
CA ALA A 80 5.26 8.00 9.66
C ALA A 80 6.62 8.42 10.25
N ILE A 81 6.62 8.98 11.46
CA ILE A 81 7.85 9.36 12.18
C ILE A 81 8.82 8.17 12.30
N LYS A 82 8.29 6.98 12.59
CA LYS A 82 9.11 5.76 12.70
C LYS A 82 9.73 5.36 11.36
N VAL A 83 9.00 5.48 10.25
CA VAL A 83 9.51 5.18 8.90
C VAL A 83 10.63 6.15 8.55
N ASP A 84 10.42 7.45 8.72
CA ASP A 84 11.44 8.47 8.43
C ASP A 84 12.69 8.28 9.27
N LYS A 85 12.52 7.95 10.56
CA LYS A 85 13.65 7.63 11.45
C LYS A 85 14.51 6.49 10.90
N TYR A 86 13.90 5.40 10.43
CA TYR A 86 14.68 4.28 9.88
C TYR A 86 15.29 4.60 8.53
N PHE A 87 14.64 5.43 7.72
CA PHE A 87 15.23 5.93 6.49
C PHE A 87 16.52 6.72 6.77
N GLN A 88 16.50 7.65 7.73
CA GLN A 88 17.71 8.39 8.13
C GLN A 88 18.82 7.48 8.64
N ILE A 89 18.49 6.50 9.50
CA ILE A 89 19.47 5.49 9.96
C ILE A 89 20.05 4.71 8.77
N SER A 90 19.23 4.34 7.79
CA SER A 90 19.69 3.64 6.58
C SER A 90 20.68 4.47 5.76
N CYS A 91 20.43 5.78 5.65
CA CYS A 91 21.34 6.75 5.02
C CYS A 91 22.67 6.85 5.79
N GLU A 92 22.62 7.01 7.10
CA GLU A 92 23.83 7.09 7.97
C GLU A 92 24.69 5.82 7.86
N LEU A 93 24.07 4.66 7.65
CA LEU A 93 24.75 3.37 7.45
C LEU A 93 25.22 3.15 6.00
N GLY A 94 24.99 4.09 5.08
CA GLY A 94 25.35 3.98 3.67
C GLY A 94 24.59 2.88 2.92
N ARG A 95 23.39 2.51 3.40
CA ARG A 95 22.54 1.48 2.77
C ARG A 95 21.53 2.04 1.79
N THR A 96 21.21 3.33 1.90
CA THR A 96 20.36 4.06 0.97
C THR A 96 20.83 5.50 0.85
N GLU A 97 20.33 6.21 -0.16
CA GLU A 97 20.74 7.59 -0.46
C GLU A 97 19.54 8.53 -0.31
N ASN A 98 19.80 9.75 0.18
CA ASN A 98 18.81 10.81 0.20
C ASN A 98 18.88 11.52 -1.16
N LYS A 99 17.96 11.17 -2.06
CA LYS A 99 17.86 11.73 -3.42
C LYS A 99 16.98 12.98 -3.43
#